data_AF-A0A399Z667-F1
#
_entry.id   AF-A0A399Z667-F1
#
_cell.length_a   1.000
_cell.length_b   1.000
_cell.length_c   1.000
_cell.angle_alpha   90.00
_cell.angle_beta   90.00
_cell.angle_gamma   90.00
#
_symmetry.space_group_name_H-M   'P 1'
#
loop_
_entity.id
_entity.type
_entity.pdbx_description
1 polymer ?
#
loop_
_entity_poly.entity_id
_entity_poly.type
_entity_poly.pdbx_seq_one_letter_code
_entity_poly.pdbx_strand_id
1 'polypeptide(L)'
;MRDAAQLIHSQFGYFNVAVFEKEPHASAIRLVANAGALGQLTRPFTLDLRQGIVFHVSATGFTYLCRDTARDTIYHSPFPAGKTDPVKSEIAIPLRRGA
;
A
#
# COMPACT_ATOMS: atom_id res chain seq x y z
N MET A 1 11.55 10.50 0.89
CA MET A 1 10.44 9.52 1.05
C MET A 1 10.92 8.15 1.51
N ARG A 2 12.01 7.58 0.93
CA ARG A 2 12.58 6.30 1.38
C ARG A 2 12.94 6.29 2.87
N ASP A 3 13.67 7.29 3.36
CA ASP A 3 14.10 7.35 4.76
C ASP A 3 12.91 7.44 5.72
N ALA A 4 11.86 8.18 5.34
CA ALA A 4 10.62 8.24 6.10
C ALA A 4 9.93 6.87 6.19
N ALA A 5 9.84 6.12 5.08
CA ALA A 5 9.28 4.77 5.10
C ALA A 5 10.12 3.83 5.99
N GLN A 6 11.45 3.94 5.97
CA GLN A 6 12.35 3.17 6.84
C GLN A 6 12.20 3.53 8.31
N LEU A 7 12.06 4.82 8.64
CA LEU A 7 11.82 5.27 10.01
C LEU A 7 10.47 4.75 10.52
N ILE A 8 9.39 4.86 9.73
CA ILE A 8 8.08 4.33 10.13
C ILE A 8 8.15 2.81 10.33
N HIS A 9 8.77 2.08 9.40
CA HIS A 9 8.93 0.63 9.50
C HIS A 9 9.70 0.24 10.77
N SER A 10 10.86 0.86 11.02
CA SER A 10 11.72 0.51 12.15
C SER A 10 11.15 0.93 13.51
N GLN A 11 10.48 2.09 13.60
CA GLN A 11 9.97 2.62 14.87
C GLN A 11 8.66 1.95 15.30
N PHE A 12 7.77 1.65 14.35
CA PHE A 12 6.46 1.07 14.66
C PHE A 12 6.41 -0.45 14.50
N GLY A 13 7.44 -1.08 13.94
CA GLY A 13 7.51 -2.53 13.77
C GLY A 13 6.51 -3.10 12.76
N TYR A 14 6.06 -2.28 11.80
CA TYR A 14 5.14 -2.74 10.75
C TYR A 14 5.85 -3.73 9.81
N PHE A 15 5.13 -4.78 9.40
CA PHE A 15 5.62 -5.79 8.46
C PHE A 15 6.11 -5.17 7.13
N ASN A 16 5.42 -4.14 6.65
CA ASN A 16 5.80 -3.38 5.48
C ASN A 16 5.24 -1.95 5.53
N VAL A 17 5.98 -0.99 4.99
CA VAL A 17 5.52 0.38 4.77
C VAL A 17 5.76 0.74 3.31
N ALA A 18 4.69 1.12 2.61
CA ALA A 18 4.75 1.56 1.20
C ALA A 18 4.13 2.94 1.05
N VAL A 19 4.77 3.79 0.26
CA VAL A 19 4.27 5.12 -0.11
C VAL A 19 3.96 5.11 -1.59
N PHE A 20 2.78 5.60 -1.90
CA PHE A 20 2.21 5.58 -3.23
C PHE A 20 1.87 7.01 -3.67
N GLU A 21 2.15 7.34 -4.92
CA GLU A 21 1.82 8.62 -5.53
C GLU A 21 0.82 8.40 -6.66
N LYS A 22 -0.28 9.17 -6.64
CA LYS A 22 -1.27 9.16 -7.72
C LYS A 22 -0.73 9.96 -8.89
N GLU A 23 -0.71 9.37 -10.07
CA GLU A 23 -0.31 10.06 -11.29
C GLU A 23 -1.42 11.04 -11.73
N PRO A 24 -1.13 12.34 -11.97
CA PRO A 24 -2.17 13.35 -12.23
C PRO A 24 -3.03 13.10 -13.47
N HIS A 25 -2.49 12.40 -14.47
CA HIS A 25 -3.09 12.22 -15.79
C HIS A 25 -3.35 10.76 -16.16
N ALA A 26 -3.12 9.84 -15.24
CA ALA A 26 -3.33 8.42 -15.46
C ALA A 26 -4.18 7.84 -14.33
N SER A 27 -4.94 6.79 -14.64
CA SER A 27 -5.49 5.89 -13.62
C SER A 27 -4.37 5.01 -13.05
N ALA A 28 -3.25 5.64 -12.68
CA ALA A 28 -2.00 5.04 -12.24
C ALA A 28 -1.66 5.53 -10.82
N ILE A 29 -1.19 4.62 -9.96
CA ILE A 29 -0.60 4.90 -8.67
C ILE A 29 0.77 4.24 -8.70
N ARG A 30 1.81 5.04 -8.46
CA ARG A 30 3.20 4.60 -8.50
C ARG A 30 3.73 4.40 -7.09
N LEU A 31 4.39 3.27 -6.86
CA LEU A 31 5.17 3.05 -5.63
C LEU A 31 6.40 3.97 -5.64
N VAL A 32 6.54 4.84 -4.64
CA VAL A 32 7.63 5.83 -4.55
C VAL A 32 8.60 5.57 -3.41
N ALA A 33 8.18 4.83 -2.40
CA ALA A 33 9.03 4.35 -1.33
C ALA A 33 8.49 3.05 -0.74
N ASN A 34 9.38 2.18 -0.30
CA ASN A 34 9.03 0.95 0.38
C ASN A 34 10.10 0.61 1.44
N ALA A 35 9.67 0.06 2.57
CA ALA A 35 10.53 -0.51 3.60
C ALA A 35 9.85 -1.75 4.19
N GLY A 36 10.58 -2.87 4.25
CA GLY A 36 10.09 -4.14 4.81
C GLY A 36 9.95 -5.24 3.77
N ALA A 37 9.08 -6.20 4.07
CA ALA A 37 9.01 -7.49 3.38
C ALA A 37 8.56 -7.41 1.90
N LEU A 38 7.83 -6.36 1.50
CA LEU A 38 7.42 -6.17 0.11
C LEU A 38 8.54 -5.56 -0.74
N GLY A 39 9.67 -5.17 -0.16
CA GLY A 39 10.82 -4.63 -0.91
C GLY A 39 11.44 -5.64 -1.90
N GLN A 40 11.20 -6.93 -1.68
CA GLN A 40 11.64 -8.02 -2.58
C GLN A 40 10.68 -8.27 -3.75
N LEU A 41 9.49 -7.65 -3.78
CA LEU A 41 8.61 -7.68 -4.94
C LEU A 41 9.17 -6.74 -6.02
N THR A 42 10.29 -7.12 -6.63
CA THR A 42 11.01 -6.30 -7.62
C THR A 42 10.45 -6.47 -9.04
N ARG A 43 10.14 -5.31 -9.67
CA ARG A 43 9.86 -5.02 -11.11
C ARG A 43 8.39 -5.00 -11.55
N PRO A 44 8.08 -4.06 -12.47
CA PRO A 44 7.24 -2.92 -12.13
C PRO A 44 5.95 -3.42 -11.50
N PHE A 45 5.75 -3.08 -10.23
CA PHE A 45 4.53 -3.37 -9.52
C PHE A 45 3.44 -2.43 -10.03
N THR A 46 2.99 -2.66 -11.27
CA THR A 46 1.74 -2.10 -11.75
C THR A 46 0.65 -2.86 -11.01
N LEU A 47 0.33 -2.37 -9.81
CA LEU A 47 -0.95 -2.69 -9.20
C LEU A 47 -2.00 -2.45 -10.29
N ASP A 48 -2.89 -3.41 -10.52
CA ASP A 48 -4.07 -3.12 -11.33
C ASP A 48 -4.98 -2.24 -10.45
N LEU A 49 -5.10 -0.98 -10.84
CA LEU A 49 -5.65 0.10 -9.99
C LEU A 49 -7.16 0.14 -10.04
N ARG A 50 -7.75 -1.04 -9.98
CA ARG A 50 -9.19 -1.24 -9.97
C ARG A 50 -9.64 -1.83 -8.64
N GLN A 51 -8.72 -2.31 -7.81
CA GLN A 51 -9.02 -3.02 -6.57
C GLN A 51 -7.94 -2.80 -5.51
N GLY A 52 -8.25 -3.16 -4.27
CA GLY A 52 -7.34 -2.99 -3.14
C GLY A 52 -7.57 -1.72 -2.34
N ILE A 53 -7.09 -1.76 -1.10
CA ILE A 53 -7.21 -0.68 -0.12
C ILE A 53 -6.52 0.60 -0.60
N VAL A 54 -5.32 0.49 -1.18
CA VAL A 54 -4.57 1.65 -1.72
C VAL A 54 -5.39 2.40 -2.76
N PHE A 55 -6.04 1.70 -3.69
CA PHE A 55 -6.90 2.32 -4.68
C PHE A 55 -8.12 2.98 -4.03
N HIS A 56 -8.82 2.27 -3.13
CA HIS A 56 -9.97 2.79 -2.40
C HIS A 56 -9.66 4.11 -1.66
N VAL A 57 -8.55 4.17 -0.95
CA VAL A 57 -8.12 5.38 -0.22
C VAL A 57 -7.74 6.50 -1.18
N SER A 58 -7.07 6.19 -2.30
CA SER A 58 -6.72 7.21 -3.31
C SER A 58 -7.95 7.82 -4.01
N ALA A 59 -9.04 7.05 -4.12
CA ALA A 59 -10.28 7.45 -4.77
C ALA A 59 -11.18 8.25 -3.84
N THR A 60 -11.30 7.82 -2.58
CA THR A 60 -12.21 8.42 -1.59
C THR A 60 -11.56 9.55 -0.78
N GLY A 61 -10.23 9.51 -0.63
CA GLY A 61 -9.51 10.44 0.23
C GLY A 61 -9.75 10.22 1.73
N PHE A 62 -10.30 9.07 2.14
CA PHE A 62 -10.50 8.70 3.54
C PHE A 62 -9.55 7.59 3.97
N THR A 63 -9.07 7.64 5.22
CA THR A 63 -8.29 6.56 5.82
C THR A 63 -9.10 5.28 5.88
N TYR A 64 -8.46 4.15 5.57
CA TYR A 64 -9.08 2.82 5.68
C TYR A 64 -8.21 1.92 6.56
N LEU A 65 -8.85 1.20 7.50
CA LEU A 65 -8.21 0.25 8.41
C LEU A 65 -8.82 -1.15 8.21
N CYS A 66 -8.03 -2.03 7.60
CA CYS A 66 -8.28 -3.46 7.51
C CYS A 66 -7.65 -4.17 8.70
N ARG A 67 -8.48 -4.77 9.56
CA ARG A 67 -8.00 -5.53 10.75
C ARG A 67 -7.68 -6.99 10.44
N ASP A 68 -8.30 -7.55 9.42
CA ASP A 68 -8.13 -8.94 9.01
C ASP A 68 -8.29 -9.06 7.49
N THR A 69 -7.17 -9.18 6.80
CA THR A 69 -7.10 -9.27 5.33
C THR A 69 -7.82 -10.47 4.75
N ALA A 70 -8.02 -11.54 5.53
CA ALA A 70 -8.73 -12.73 5.07
C ALA A 70 -10.25 -12.55 4.99
N ARG A 71 -10.78 -11.52 5.66
CA ARG A 71 -12.23 -11.24 5.74
C ARG A 71 -12.62 -9.89 5.13
N ASP A 72 -11.65 -9.11 4.72
CA ASP A 72 -11.85 -7.77 4.20
C ASP A 72 -12.20 -7.81 2.71
N THR A 73 -13.32 -7.19 2.34
CA THR A 73 -13.83 -7.21 0.96
C THR A 73 -13.12 -6.23 0.03
N ILE A 74 -12.35 -5.30 0.58
CA ILE A 74 -11.59 -4.29 -0.17
C ILE A 74 -10.13 -4.72 -0.32
N TYR A 75 -9.59 -5.47 0.64
CA TYR A 75 -8.24 -5.99 0.58
C TYR A 75 -8.01 -6.82 -0.69
N HIS A 76 -6.87 -6.57 -1.34
CA HIS A 76 -6.41 -7.35 -2.47
C HIS A 76 -4.94 -7.70 -2.27
N SER A 77 -4.62 -8.99 -2.33
CA SER A 77 -3.27 -9.47 -2.06
C SER A 77 -2.25 -8.92 -3.06
N PRO A 78 -1.12 -8.36 -2.60
CA PRO A 78 -0.01 -8.01 -3.47
C PRO A 78 0.86 -9.22 -3.85
N PHE A 79 0.54 -10.43 -3.37
CA PHE A 79 1.33 -11.63 -3.66
C PHE A 79 0.78 -12.36 -4.89
N PRO A 80 1.65 -13.02 -5.69
CA PRO A 80 1.20 -13.82 -6.82
C PRO A 80 0.18 -14.88 -6.41
N ALA A 81 -0.80 -15.12 -7.27
CA ALA A 81 -1.81 -16.16 -7.06
C ALA A 81 -1.15 -17.51 -6.73
N GLY A 82 -1.69 -18.21 -5.73
CA GLY A 82 -1.15 -19.49 -5.24
C GLY A 82 0.00 -19.37 -4.24
N LYS A 83 0.51 -18.16 -3.95
CA LYS A 83 1.43 -17.94 -2.83
C LYS A 83 0.67 -17.54 -1.57
N THR A 84 1.18 -17.97 -0.42
CA THR A 84 0.66 -17.54 0.88
C THR A 84 0.90 -16.05 1.06
N ASP A 85 -0.16 -15.32 1.36
CA ASP A 85 -0.09 -13.92 1.75
C ASP A 85 0.20 -13.78 3.26
N PRO A 86 1.38 -13.26 3.66
CA PRO A 86 1.72 -13.05 5.06
C PRO A 86 1.03 -11.82 5.67
N VAL A 87 0.46 -10.90 4.88
CA VAL A 87 -0.16 -9.67 5.40
C VAL A 87 -1.45 -10.03 6.12
N LYS A 88 -1.57 -9.63 7.40
CA LYS A 88 -2.74 -9.92 8.25
C LYS A 88 -3.64 -8.71 8.48
N SER A 89 -3.11 -7.51 8.33
CA SER A 89 -3.82 -6.25 8.53
C SER A 89 -3.14 -5.16 7.71
N GLU A 90 -3.90 -4.15 7.32
CA GLU A 90 -3.40 -3.00 6.55
C GLU A 90 -4.08 -1.71 7.02
N ILE A 91 -3.32 -0.62 7.11
CA ILE A 91 -3.86 0.73 7.21
C ILE A 91 -3.31 1.58 6.07
N ALA A 92 -4.21 2.26 5.36
CA ALA A 92 -3.84 3.20 4.31
C ALA A 92 -4.38 4.58 4.66
N ILE A 93 -3.48 5.56 4.67
CA ILE A 93 -3.76 6.95 5.06
C ILE A 93 -3.52 7.85 3.85
N PRO A 94 -4.49 8.66 3.43
CA PRO A 94 -4.32 9.58 2.31
C PRO A 94 -3.41 10.74 2.74
N LEU A 95 -2.33 10.96 2.01
CA LEU A 95 -1.48 12.14 2.18
C LEU A 95 -2.01 13.27 1.30
N ARG A 96 -2.15 14.46 1.88
CA ARG A 96 -2.61 15.66 1.18
C ARG A 96 -1.56 16.75 1.33
N ARG A 97 -1.35 17.53 0.27
CA ARG A 97 -0.58 18.77 0.39
C ARG A 97 -1.44 19.77 1.17
N GLY A 98 -0.84 20.41 2.18
CA GLY A 98 -1.47 21.57 2.82
C GLY A 98 -1.76 22.66 1.80
N ALA A 99 -2.79 23.46 2.06
CA ALA A 99 -3.09 24.66 1.29
C ALA A 99 -2.04 25.74 1.53
#